data_AF-A0A7S1LJ21-F1
#
_entry.id   AF-A0A7S1LJ21-F1
#
_cell.length_a   1.000
_cell.length_b   1.000
_cell.length_c   1.000
_cell.angle_alpha   90.00
_cell.angle_beta   90.00
_cell.angle_gamma   90.00
#
_symmetry.space_group_name_H-M   'P 1'
#
loop_
_entity.id
_entity.type
_entity.pdbx_description
1 polymer ?
#
loop_
_entity_poly.entity_id
_entity_poly.type
_entity_poly.pdbx_seq_one_letter_code
_entity_poly.pdbx_strand_id
1 'polypeptide(L)'
;LFGHPTKDPDITPVEIPPGVYTYPFAFRLPMQLPESFHAADWSQGGGEVQYHVITYAKMSAHVIDESHHSFTVVVPINRKDQLSSPPVRGTATAVLTKQFAHKGECEFTVSLPHTIYAADDTIEGE
;
A
#
# COMPACT_ATOMS: atom_id res chain seq x y z
N LEU A 1 -28.62 14.85 -4.20
CA LEU A 1 -29.42 13.76 -4.83
C LEU A 1 -29.41 12.59 -3.87
N PHE A 2 -30.59 12.29 -3.31
CA PHE A 2 -30.86 11.42 -2.14
C PHE A 2 -30.25 11.89 -0.81
N GLY A 3 -31.12 12.18 0.16
CA GLY A 3 -30.72 12.47 1.55
C GLY A 3 -30.78 13.92 2.02
N HIS A 4 -31.45 14.85 1.32
CA HIS A 4 -31.75 16.14 1.95
C HIS A 4 -32.88 15.95 2.99
N PRO A 5 -32.68 16.32 4.27
CA PRO A 5 -33.79 16.46 5.20
C PRO A 5 -34.63 17.65 4.71
N THR A 6 -35.68 17.35 3.99
CA THR A 6 -36.55 18.35 3.39
C THR A 6 -37.83 18.37 4.23
N LYS A 7 -38.00 19.45 4.98
CA LYS A 7 -39.28 19.83 5.59
C LYS A 7 -40.23 20.35 4.51
N ASP A 8 -40.36 19.63 3.40
CA ASP A 8 -41.17 20.03 2.26
C ASP A 8 -42.43 19.15 2.23
N PRO A 9 -43.64 19.71 2.45
CA PRO A 9 -44.87 18.93 2.58
C PRO A 9 -45.37 18.31 1.26
N ASP A 10 -44.69 18.53 0.13
CA ASP A 10 -45.14 18.10 -1.21
C ASP A 10 -44.28 16.99 -1.85
N ILE A 11 -43.49 16.26 -1.07
CA ILE A 11 -42.65 15.17 -1.60
C ILE A 11 -43.50 13.92 -1.82
N THR A 12 -43.87 13.67 -3.07
CA THR A 12 -44.33 12.36 -3.51
C THR A 12 -43.17 11.35 -3.46
N PRO A 13 -43.38 10.12 -2.96
CA PRO A 13 -42.35 9.10 -3.02
C PRO A 13 -41.96 8.89 -4.47
N VAL A 14 -40.67 9.08 -4.78
CA VAL A 14 -40.15 8.82 -6.13
C VAL A 14 -40.21 7.31 -6.34
N GLU A 15 -41.19 6.85 -7.11
CA GLU A 15 -41.22 5.48 -7.60
C GLU A 15 -40.04 5.28 -8.56
N ILE A 16 -39.12 4.40 -8.19
CA ILE A 16 -37.99 4.00 -9.04
C ILE A 16 -38.47 2.79 -9.86
N PRO A 17 -38.59 2.89 -11.20
CA PRO A 17 -38.97 1.75 -12.02
C PRO A 17 -38.01 0.57 -11.88
N PRO A 18 -38.45 -0.67 -12.15
CA PRO A 18 -37.54 -1.79 -12.29
C PRO A 18 -36.55 -1.54 -13.43
N GLY A 19 -35.25 -1.67 -13.15
CA GLY A 19 -34.21 -1.43 -14.14
C GLY A 19 -32.81 -1.55 -13.58
N VAL A 20 -31.81 -1.44 -14.45
CA VAL A 20 -30.39 -1.35 -14.08
C VAL A 20 -29.98 0.10 -14.11
N TYR A 21 -29.50 0.59 -12.97
CA TYR A 21 -29.03 1.97 -12.80
C TYR A 21 -27.53 1.97 -12.57
N THR A 22 -26.81 2.84 -13.28
CA THR A 22 -25.35 2.99 -13.14
C THR A 22 -25.03 4.37 -12.61
N TYR A 23 -24.33 4.41 -11.47
CA TYR A 23 -23.95 5.64 -10.80
C TYR A 23 -22.43 5.80 -10.84
N PRO A 24 -21.88 6.72 -11.65
CA PRO A 24 -20.45 6.94 -11.69
C PRO A 24 -19.99 7.61 -10.39
N PHE A 25 -18.85 7.17 -9.88
CA PHE A 25 -18.17 7.83 -8.76
C PHE A 25 -16.67 7.88 -9.03
N ALA A 26 -16.01 8.87 -8.43
CA ALA A 26 -14.58 9.01 -8.45
C ALA A 26 -14.11 9.74 -7.20
N PHE A 27 -12.93 9.38 -6.71
CA PHE A 27 -12.26 10.06 -5.62
C PHE A 27 -10.76 10.11 -5.90
N ARG A 28 -10.06 11.02 -5.23
CA ARG A 28 -8.60 11.10 -5.28
C ARG A 28 -8.04 10.53 -3.99
N LEU A 29 -7.07 9.63 -4.12
CA LEU A 29 -6.33 9.13 -2.98
C LEU A 29 -5.45 10.24 -2.39
N PRO A 30 -5.37 10.37 -1.05
CA PRO A 30 -4.37 11.22 -0.40
C PRO A 30 -2.94 10.81 -0.81
N MET A 31 -2.05 11.79 -0.94
CA MET A 31 -0.66 11.54 -1.37
C MET A 31 0.17 10.71 -0.37
N GLN A 32 -0.26 10.61 0.88
CA GLN A 32 0.50 10.01 1.98
C GLN A 32 -0.11 8.68 2.47
N LEU A 33 -0.78 7.96 1.56
CA LEU A 33 -1.32 6.65 1.90
C LEU A 33 -0.20 5.59 1.91
N PRO A 34 -0.19 4.68 2.90
CA PRO A 34 0.68 3.51 2.83
C PRO A 34 0.26 2.60 1.66
N GLU A 35 1.22 1.86 1.13
CA GLU A 35 0.93 0.81 0.15
C GLU A 35 0.04 -0.27 0.77
N SER A 36 -0.79 -0.87 -0.08
CA SER A 36 -1.45 -2.12 0.26
C SER A 36 -0.40 -3.20 0.45
N PHE A 37 -0.40 -3.82 1.64
CA PHE A 37 0.46 -4.95 1.92
C PHE A 37 -0.31 -6.00 2.71
N HIS A 38 0.04 -7.25 2.49
CA HIS A 38 -0.44 -8.38 3.27
C HIS A 38 0.77 -9.24 3.59
N ALA A 39 1.13 -9.32 4.87
CA ALA A 39 2.29 -10.09 5.32
C ALA A 39 1.80 -11.20 6.26
N ALA A 40 1.68 -12.41 5.70
CA ALA A 40 1.07 -13.54 6.39
C ALA A 40 1.99 -14.21 7.43
N ASP A 41 3.31 -14.14 7.27
CA ASP A 41 4.24 -14.99 8.03
C ASP A 41 5.28 -14.21 8.82
N TRP A 42 4.95 -13.79 10.05
CA TRP A 42 5.96 -13.59 11.07
C TRP A 42 5.53 -14.31 12.34
N SER A 43 6.43 -15.11 12.89
CA SER A 43 6.34 -15.74 14.22
C SER A 43 6.12 -14.75 15.39
N GLN A 44 5.92 -13.46 15.11
CA GLN A 44 5.67 -12.37 16.05
C GLN A 44 4.49 -11.45 15.66
N GLY A 45 3.61 -11.87 14.74
CA GLY A 45 2.31 -11.23 14.48
C GLY A 45 2.32 -10.33 13.24
N GLY A 46 1.79 -10.85 12.13
CA GLY A 46 1.72 -10.19 10.81
C GLY A 46 0.95 -8.87 10.77
N GLY A 47 0.98 -8.21 9.60
CA GLY A 47 0.33 -6.92 9.35
C GLY A 47 -0.35 -6.87 7.98
N GLU A 48 -1.39 -6.04 7.89
CA GLU A 48 -2.17 -5.85 6.67
C GLU A 48 -2.63 -4.39 6.52
N VAL A 49 -2.54 -3.88 5.30
CA VAL A 49 -3.16 -2.63 4.86
C VAL A 49 -4.05 -2.92 3.65
N GLN A 50 -5.37 -2.78 3.84
CA GLN A 50 -6.38 -3.01 2.81
C GLN A 50 -7.28 -1.79 2.66
N TYR A 51 -7.60 -1.42 1.41
CA TYR A 51 -8.51 -0.33 1.11
C TYR A 51 -9.84 -0.84 0.58
N HIS A 52 -10.92 -0.21 1.03
CA HIS A 52 -12.28 -0.57 0.67
C HIS A 52 -13.07 0.66 0.23
N VAL A 53 -13.89 0.49 -0.81
CA VAL A 53 -15.00 1.36 -1.14
C VAL A 53 -16.26 0.71 -0.58
N ILE A 54 -16.94 1.41 0.33
CA ILE A 54 -18.20 0.97 0.92
C ILE A 54 -19.33 1.77 0.26
N THR A 55 -20.26 1.08 -0.37
CA THR A 55 -21.46 1.68 -0.95
C THR A 55 -22.67 1.26 -0.13
N TYR A 56 -23.49 2.23 0.28
CA TYR A 56 -24.74 1.98 1.00
C TYR A 56 -25.93 2.55 0.23
N ALA A 57 -27.02 1.78 0.19
CA ALA A 57 -28.32 2.31 -0.19
C ALA A 57 -29.06 2.71 1.08
N LYS A 58 -29.56 3.94 1.13
CA LYS A 58 -30.26 4.50 2.29
C LYS A 58 -31.64 4.98 1.88
N MET A 59 -32.66 4.50 2.60
CA MET A 59 -34.03 4.98 2.47
C MET A 59 -34.43 5.63 3.79
N SER A 60 -34.79 6.92 3.74
CA SER A 60 -35.07 7.73 4.93
C SER A 60 -33.90 7.69 5.93
N ALA A 61 -34.12 7.22 7.16
CA ALA A 61 -33.09 7.12 8.21
C ALA A 61 -32.35 5.77 8.23
N HIS A 62 -32.73 4.80 7.40
CA HIS A 62 -32.25 3.42 7.48
C HIS A 62 -31.39 3.03 6.29
N VAL A 63 -30.28 2.35 6.55
CA VAL A 63 -29.49 1.64 5.53
C VAL A 63 -30.27 0.39 5.15
N ILE A 64 -30.56 0.24 3.87
CA ILE A 64 -31.32 -0.89 3.31
C ILE A 64 -30.42 -1.91 2.62
N ASP A 65 -29.23 -1.48 2.17
CA ASP A 65 -28.24 -2.34 1.54
C ASP A 65 -26.84 -1.76 1.71
N GLU A 66 -25.84 -2.64 1.73
CA GLU A 66 -24.43 -2.31 1.91
C GLU A 66 -23.55 -3.27 1.12
N SER A 67 -22.58 -2.73 0.39
CA SER A 67 -21.62 -3.51 -0.41
C SER A 67 -20.21 -2.97 -0.22
N HIS A 68 -19.24 -3.87 -0.15
CA HIS A 68 -17.84 -3.60 0.09
C HIS A 68 -17.03 -4.05 -1.12
N HIS A 69 -16.17 -3.17 -1.62
CA HIS A 69 -15.29 -3.48 -2.74
C HIS A 69 -13.85 -3.09 -2.42
N SER A 70 -12.96 -4.07 -2.39
CA SER A 70 -11.55 -3.83 -2.10
C SER A 70 -10.79 -3.36 -3.33
N PHE A 71 -9.74 -2.55 -3.11
CA PHE A 71 -8.81 -2.16 -4.15
C PHE A 71 -7.38 -2.04 -3.60
N THR A 72 -6.40 -2.07 -4.49
CA THR A 72 -4.98 -2.05 -4.16
C THR A 72 -4.40 -0.66 -4.41
N VAL A 73 -3.59 -0.18 -3.46
CA VAL A 73 -2.80 1.05 -3.59
C VAL A 73 -1.33 0.64 -3.70
N VAL A 74 -0.68 1.06 -4.78
CA VAL A 74 0.75 0.84 -5.03
C VAL A 74 1.42 2.20 -5.18
N VAL A 75 2.53 2.41 -4.48
CA VAL A 75 3.39 3.58 -4.63
C VAL A 75 4.45 3.22 -5.66
N PRO A 76 4.34 3.74 -6.90
CA PRO A 76 5.29 3.38 -7.93
C PRO A 76 6.68 3.91 -7.58
N ILE A 77 7.69 3.04 -7.69
CA ILE A 77 9.08 3.48 -7.66
C ILE A 77 9.36 4.29 -8.93
N ASN A 78 9.78 5.54 -8.74
CA ASN A 78 10.21 6.37 -9.85
C ASN A 78 11.66 6.04 -10.21
N ARG A 79 11.88 5.62 -11.45
CA ARG A 79 13.21 5.24 -11.96
C ARG A 79 14.24 6.36 -11.87
N LYS A 80 13.80 7.62 -11.94
CA LYS A 80 14.71 8.77 -11.74
C LYS A 80 15.22 8.82 -10.31
N ASP A 81 14.34 8.56 -9.35
CA ASP A 81 14.67 8.61 -7.93
C ASP A 81 15.65 7.48 -7.58
N GLN A 82 15.45 6.28 -8.16
CA GLN A 82 16.40 5.16 -8.07
C GLN A 82 17.80 5.53 -8.57
N LEU A 83 17.92 6.07 -9.78
CA LEU A 83 19.22 6.43 -10.37
C LEU A 83 19.93 7.55 -9.61
N SER A 84 19.16 8.44 -8.96
CA SER A 84 19.69 9.51 -8.12
C SER A 84 19.99 9.07 -6.69
N SER A 85 19.63 7.85 -6.31
CA SER A 85 19.76 7.37 -4.95
C SER A 85 21.23 7.09 -4.61
N PRO A 86 21.68 7.42 -3.38
CA PRO A 86 23.06 7.25 -3.00
C PRO A 86 23.43 5.76 -2.89
N PRO A 87 24.72 5.41 -3.01
CA PRO A 87 25.17 4.05 -2.77
C PRO A 87 25.03 3.68 -1.28
N VAL A 88 24.75 2.41 -1.01
CA VAL A 88 24.76 1.83 0.34
C VAL A 88 26.09 1.11 0.55
N ARG A 89 26.74 1.33 1.69
CA ARG A 89 27.94 0.58 2.09
C ARG A 89 27.71 -0.09 3.43
N GLY A 90 28.07 -1.37 3.52
CA GLY A 90 28.09 -2.14 4.75
C GLY A 90 29.48 -2.72 4.99
N THR A 91 29.93 -2.66 6.24
CA THR A 91 31.21 -3.24 6.65
C THR A 91 30.93 -4.30 7.72
N ALA A 92 31.53 -5.47 7.57
CA ALA A 92 31.51 -6.53 8.57
C ALA A 92 32.93 -7.00 8.89
N THR A 93 33.23 -7.15 10.18
CA THR A 93 34.55 -7.61 10.64
C THR A 93 34.43 -9.01 11.22
N ALA A 94 35.32 -9.92 10.80
CA ALA A 94 35.43 -11.26 11.34
C ALA A 94 36.78 -11.46 12.02
N VAL A 95 36.77 -11.96 13.26
CA VAL A 95 37.98 -12.30 14.01
C VAL A 95 38.36 -13.76 13.72
N LEU A 96 39.50 -13.96 13.05
CA LEU A 96 39.99 -15.30 12.72
C LEU A 96 40.61 -15.95 13.96
N THR A 97 39.91 -16.89 14.59
CA THR A 97 40.32 -17.43 15.90
C THR A 97 40.90 -18.85 15.88
N LYS A 98 40.89 -19.60 14.77
CA LYS A 98 41.26 -21.04 14.85
C LYS A 98 42.03 -21.72 13.70
N GLN A 99 42.26 -21.09 12.55
CA GLN A 99 42.94 -21.75 11.41
C GLN A 99 44.27 -21.12 10.97
N PHE A 100 44.62 -19.93 11.45
CA PHE A 100 45.84 -19.24 11.07
C PHE A 100 46.73 -19.00 12.30
N ALA A 101 48.05 -19.14 12.15
CA ALA A 101 49.03 -19.02 13.24
C ALA A 101 49.20 -17.59 13.79
N HIS A 102 48.43 -16.63 13.29
CA HIS A 102 48.45 -15.22 13.65
C HIS A 102 47.02 -14.75 13.97
N LYS A 103 46.86 -13.99 15.06
CA LYS A 103 45.62 -13.25 15.34
C LYS A 103 45.46 -12.21 14.24
N GLY A 104 44.47 -12.39 13.37
CA GLY A 104 44.15 -11.47 12.29
C GLY A 104 42.68 -11.09 12.34
N GLU A 105 42.40 -9.82 12.05
CA GLU A 105 41.06 -9.33 11.77
C GLU A 105 40.93 -9.21 10.25
N CYS A 106 39.84 -9.77 9.70
CA CYS A 106 39.47 -9.55 8.31
C CYS A 106 38.28 -8.61 8.27
N GLU A 107 38.39 -7.57 7.46
CA GLU A 107 37.31 -6.65 7.18
C GLU A 107 36.76 -6.94 5.78
N PHE A 108 35.43 -7.10 5.71
CA PHE A 108 34.70 -7.24 4.46
C PHE A 108 33.89 -5.97 4.27
N THR A 109 34.09 -5.32 3.12
CA THR A 109 33.27 -4.20 2.69
C THR A 109 32.40 -4.67 1.54
N VAL A 110 31.11 -4.34 1.60
CA VAL A 110 30.16 -4.54 0.50
C VAL A 110 29.51 -3.21 0.18
N SER A 111 29.37 -2.94 -1.10
CA SER A 111 28.78 -1.71 -1.62
C SER A 111 27.74 -2.01 -2.68
N LEU A 112 26.59 -1.35 -2.56
CA LEU A 112 25.53 -1.35 -3.55
C LEU A 112 25.46 0.04 -4.19
N PRO A 113 25.27 0.14 -5.52
CA PRO A 113 25.29 1.42 -6.23
C PRO A 113 24.10 2.31 -5.87
N HIS A 114 22.98 1.72 -5.48
CA HIS A 114 21.71 2.40 -5.19
C HIS A 114 21.10 1.91 -3.87
N THR A 115 20.28 2.75 -3.23
CA THR A 115 19.45 2.36 -2.07
C THR A 115 18.07 1.83 -2.49
N ILE A 116 17.64 2.09 -3.71
CA ILE A 116 16.29 1.78 -4.21
C ILE A 116 16.43 0.79 -5.37
N TYR A 117 15.59 -0.24 -5.37
CA TYR A 117 15.48 -1.22 -6.46
C TYR A 117 14.02 -1.52 -6.74
N ALA A 118 13.68 -1.69 -8.01
CA ALA A 118 12.38 -2.19 -8.40
C ALA A 118 12.29 -3.70 -8.12
N ALA A 119 11.05 -4.21 -8.07
CA ALA A 119 10.85 -5.65 -8.09
C ALA A 119 11.52 -6.24 -9.34
N ASP A 120 12.16 -7.40 -9.16
CA ASP A 120 12.90 -8.14 -10.20
C ASP A 120 14.19 -7.48 -10.72
N ASP A 121 14.63 -6.35 -10.14
CA ASP A 121 15.96 -5.81 -10.45
C ASP A 121 17.06 -6.80 -10.03
N THR A 122 18.05 -6.99 -10.90
CA THR A 122 19.28 -7.71 -10.53
C THR A 122 20.18 -6.75 -9.75
N ILE A 123 20.55 -7.14 -8.54
CA ILE A 123 21.41 -6.34 -7.66
C ILE A 123 22.86 -6.82 -7.82
N GLU A 124 23.71 -5.95 -8.35
CA GLU A 124 25.15 -6.16 -8.45
C GLU A 124 25.87 -5.21 -7.49
N GLY A 125 26.86 -5.73 -6.74
CA GLY A 125 27.64 -4.97 -5.77
C GLY A 125 29.07 -5.48 -5.68
N GLU A 126 29.95 -4.64 -5.10
CA GLU A 126 31.38 -4.91 -4.88
C GLU A 126 31.73 -4.90 -3.39
#